data_AF-A0A918JJR8-F1
#
_entry.id   AF-A0A918JJR8-F1
#
_cell.length_a   1.000
_cell.length_b   1.000
_cell.length_c   1.000
_cell.angle_alpha   90.00
_cell.angle_beta   90.00
_cell.angle_gamma   90.00
#
_symmetry.space_group_name_H-M   'P 1'
#
loop_
_entity.id
_entity.type
_entity.pdbx_description
1 polymer ?
#
loop_
_entity_poly.entity_id
_entity_poly.type
_entity_poly.pdbx_seq_one_letter_code
_entity_poly.pdbx_strand_id
1 'polypeptide(L)' 'MTQINDVLSDSDIGQVSGAGWCEAGFMVAGGLLGGGIGGYLSGGFGAAGGFTLGVALGQDVGDMICS' A
#
# COMPACT_ATOMS: atom_id res chain seq x y z
N MET A 1 -25.08 -21.72 -21.58
CA MET A 1 -24.96 -21.18 -20.21
C MET A 1 -23.47 -20.98 -19.91
N THR A 2 -22.80 -20.10 -20.66
CA THR A 2 -21.32 -20.00 -20.72
C THR A 2 -20.89 -18.65 -21.30
N GLN A 3 -21.39 -17.53 -20.78
CA GLN A 3 -20.97 -16.21 -21.28
C GLN A 3 -20.90 -15.11 -20.21
N ILE A 4 -21.02 -15.45 -18.93
CA ILE A 4 -20.91 -14.48 -17.83
C ILE A 4 -19.56 -14.61 -17.09
N ASN A 5 -18.85 -15.73 -17.25
CA ASN A 5 -17.67 -16.02 -16.43
C ASN A 5 -16.35 -15.43 -16.99
N ASP A 6 -16.29 -15.06 -18.28
CA ASP A 6 -15.04 -14.59 -18.89
C ASP A 6 -14.85 -13.06 -18.81
N VAL A 7 -15.90 -12.30 -18.50
CA VAL A 7 -15.81 -10.83 -18.39
C VAL A 7 -15.37 -10.39 -16.98
N LEU A 8 -15.61 -11.23 -15.96
CA LEU A 8 -15.27 -10.96 -14.55
C LEU A 8 -13.86 -11.43 -14.15
N SER A 9 -13.13 -12.12 -15.03
CA SER A 9 -11.97 -12.92 -14.61
C SER A 9 -10.58 -12.33 -14.89
N ASP A 10 -10.44 -11.34 -15.78
CA ASP A 10 -9.12 -10.75 -16.10
C ASP A 10 -9.02 -9.28 -15.72
N SER A 11 -10.10 -8.50 -15.90
CA SER A 11 -10.09 -7.06 -15.58
C SER A 11 -10.24 -6.78 -14.09
N ASP A 12 -11.13 -7.50 -13.39
CA ASP A 12 -11.29 -7.35 -11.93
C ASP A 12 -10.09 -7.92 -11.16
N ILE A 13 -9.44 -9.00 -11.64
CA ILE A 13 -8.24 -9.56 -11.00
C ILE A 13 -7.01 -8.68 -11.29
N GLY A 14 -6.89 -8.12 -12.49
CA GLY A 14 -5.83 -7.15 -12.81
C GLY A 14 -5.95 -5.84 -12.03
N GLN A 15 -7.18 -5.39 -11.76
CA GLN A 15 -7.45 -4.19 -10.98
C GLN A 15 -7.31 -4.45 -9.47
N VAL A 16 -7.78 -5.58 -8.94
CA VAL A 16 -7.61 -5.95 -7.52
C VAL A 16 -6.19 -6.39 -7.19
N SER A 17 -5.49 -7.05 -8.13
CA SER A 17 -4.06 -7.36 -7.99
C SER A 17 -3.24 -6.10 -8.18
N GLY A 18 -3.43 -5.34 -9.26
CA GLY A 18 -2.67 -4.13 -9.57
C GLY A 18 -2.81 -3.03 -8.51
N ALA A 19 -4.03 -2.78 -8.03
CA ALA A 19 -4.28 -1.88 -6.91
C ALA A 19 -3.58 -2.40 -5.65
N GLY A 20 -3.76 -3.69 -5.31
CA GLY A 20 -3.13 -4.30 -4.13
C GLY A 20 -1.60 -4.26 -4.12
N TRP A 21 -0.92 -4.45 -5.27
CA TRP A 21 0.54 -4.33 -5.37
C TRP A 21 1.01 -2.87 -5.39
N CYS A 22 0.22 -1.95 -5.96
CA CYS A 22 0.50 -0.52 -6.00
C CYS A 22 0.39 0.08 -4.59
N GLU A 23 -0.72 -0.17 -3.90
CA GLU A 23 -0.96 0.20 -2.50
C GLU A 23 0.05 -0.47 -1.58
N ALA A 24 0.37 -1.76 -1.76
CA ALA A 24 1.42 -2.42 -0.99
C ALA A 24 2.79 -1.77 -1.22
N GLY A 25 3.08 -1.32 -2.44
CA GLY A 25 4.29 -0.56 -2.76
C GLY A 25 4.37 0.75 -1.99
N PHE A 26 3.27 1.52 -1.96
CA PHE A 26 3.20 2.76 -1.20
C PHE A 26 3.22 2.55 0.32
N MET A 27 2.58 1.48 0.82
CA MET A 27 2.69 1.07 2.24
C MET A 27 4.12 0.77 2.64
N VAL A 28 4.84 -0.03 1.84
CA VAL A 28 6.22 -0.40 2.12
C VAL A 28 7.15 0.81 2.03
N ALA A 29 6.99 1.65 1.00
CA ALA A 29 7.76 2.87 0.83
C ALA A 29 7.50 3.86 1.97
N GLY A 30 6.23 4.07 2.31
CA GLY A 30 5.80 4.93 3.41
C GLY A 30 6.31 4.42 4.76
N GLY A 31 6.22 3.12 5.02
CA GLY A 31 6.75 2.49 6.24
C GLY A 31 8.27 2.60 6.36
N LEU A 32 9.02 2.38 5.28
CA LEU A 32 10.47 2.55 5.26
C LEU A 32 10.90 4.00 5.49
N LEU A 33 10.23 4.95 4.83
CA LEU A 33 10.50 6.37 5.02
C LEU A 33 10.10 6.83 6.42
N GLY A 34 8.90 6.51 6.87
CA GLY A 34 8.39 6.89 8.18
C GLY A 34 9.19 6.24 9.30
N GLY A 35 9.54 4.95 9.18
CA GLY A 35 10.38 4.25 10.14
C GLY A 35 11.83 4.75 10.14
N GLY A 36 12.37 5.12 8.97
CA GLY A 36 13.69 5.74 8.85
C GLY A 36 13.75 7.12 9.49
N ILE A 37 12.79 8.00 9.19
CA ILE A 37 12.70 9.35 9.75
C ILE A 37 12.39 9.30 11.25
N GLY A 38 11.43 8.46 11.65
CA GLY A 38 11.07 8.28 13.06
C GLY A 38 12.22 7.67 13.87
N GLY A 39 12.93 6.69 13.29
CA GLY A 39 14.13 6.11 13.88
C GLY A 39 15.27 7.10 14.04
N TYR A 40 15.46 7.96 13.03
CA TYR A 40 16.45 9.04 13.07
C TYR A 40 16.13 10.10 14.13
N LEU A 41 14.86 10.49 14.27
CA LEU A 41 14.44 11.55 15.18
C LEU A 41 14.33 11.10 16.64
N SER A 42 13.85 9.88 16.89
CA SER A 42 13.43 9.46 18.24
C SER A 42 13.88 8.04 18.62
N GLY A 43 14.79 7.43 17.86
CA GLY A 43 15.30 6.08 18.12
C GLY A 43 14.26 4.98 17.90
N GLY A 44 14.43 3.83 18.55
CA GLY A 44 13.62 2.62 18.28
C GLY A 44 12.09 2.80 18.38
N PHE A 45 11.61 3.60 19.33
CA PHE A 45 10.17 3.91 19.44
C PHE A 45 9.68 4.80 18.31
N GLY A 46 10.51 5.74 17.87
CA GLY A 46 10.23 6.56 16.71
C GLY A 46 10.21 5.75 15.43
N ALA A 47 11.08 4.74 15.29
CA ALA A 47 11.08 3.86 14.13
C ALA A 47 9.78 3.05 14.02
N ALA A 48 9.28 2.50 15.14
CA ALA A 48 8.02 1.76 15.15
C ALA A 48 6.81 2.68 14.88
N GLY A 49 6.72 3.81 15.58
CA GLY A 49 5.63 4.76 15.38
C GLY A 49 5.65 5.40 13.99
N GLY A 50 6.84 5.72 13.49
CA GLY A 50 7.06 6.23 12.15
C GLY A 50 6.75 5.19 11.06
N PHE A 51 7.08 3.91 11.28
CA PHE A 51 6.72 2.84 10.35
C PHE A 51 5.20 2.68 10.28
N THR A 52 4.50 2.61 11.41
CA THR A 52 3.03 2.50 11.42
C THR A 52 2.36 3.71 10.77
N LEU A 53 2.81 4.93 11.11
CA LEU A 53 2.28 6.16 10.50
C LEU A 53 2.56 6.19 8.99
N GLY A 54 3.79 5.82 8.61
CA GLY A 54 4.22 5.77 7.22
C GLY A 54 3.46 4.73 6.39
N VAL A 55 3.18 3.56 6.94
CA VAL A 55 2.32 2.54 6.29
C VAL A 55 0.92 3.07 6.10
N ALA A 56 0.32 3.70 7.12
CA ALA A 56 -1.03 4.25 7.03
C ALA A 56 -1.13 5.37 5.98
N LEU A 57 -0.16 6.30 5.94
CA LEU A 57 -0.07 7.30 4.88
C LEU A 57 0.18 6.67 3.51
N GLY A 58 0.97 5.60 3.45
CA GLY A 58 1.20 4.83 2.23
C GLY A 58 -0.06 4.15 1.70
N GLN A 59 -0.95 3.67 2.58
CA GLN A 59 -2.26 3.16 2.18
C GLN A 59 -3.11 4.25 1.56
N ASP A 60 -3.24 5.40 2.24
CA ASP A 60 -4.11 6.49 1.82
C ASP A 60 -3.65 7.12 0.49
N VAL A 61 -2.33 7.28 0.33
CA VAL A 61 -1.72 7.75 -0.93
C VAL A 61 -1.81 6.68 -2.03
N GLY A 62 -1.64 5.41 -1.67
CA GLY A 62 -1.82 4.30 -2.60
C GLY A 62 -3.23 4.25 -3.14
N ASP A 63 -4.24 4.35 -2.28
CA ASP A 63 -5.66 4.40 -2.65
C ASP A 63 -5.94 5.62 -3.56
N MET A 64 -5.38 6.80 -3.25
CA MET A 64 -5.58 8.01 -4.05
C MET A 64 -4.91 7.97 -5.44
N ILE A 65 -3.76 7.31 -5.58
CA ILE A 65 -2.98 7.26 -6.83
C ILE A 65 -3.35 6.04 -7.69
N CYS A 66 -3.72 4.94 -7.06
CA CYS A 66 -3.97 3.66 -7.72
C CYS A 66 -5.47 3.36 -7.91
N SER A 67 -6.37 4.23 -7.44
CA SER A 67 -7.82 4.21 -7.71
C SER A 67 -8.21 4.62 -9.13
#